data_AF-A0A7X9E0F6-F1
#
_entry.id   AF-A0A7X9E0F6-F1
#
_cell.length_a   1.000
_cell.length_b   1.000
_cell.length_c   1.000
_cell.angle_alpha   90.00
_cell.angle_beta   90.00
_cell.angle_gamma   90.00
#
_symmetry.space_group_name_H-M   'P 1'
#
loop_
_entity.id
_entity.type
_entity.pdbx_description
1 polymer ?
#
loop_
_entity_poly.entity_id
_entity_poly.type
_entity_poly.pdbx_seq_one_letter_code
_entity_poly.pdbx_strand_id
1 'polypeptide(L)'
;MHGEFFIPITLFLVTGIVLVTWIYFRSKEKQMMIDKGMSYEQMVEFLKNKRNPYTWLKFGIVIMISGVGIGIGSYIGENYDNLGGLAALFIISFIGLGFIVAFYATKKYEVHNQ
;
A
#
# COMPACT_ATOMS: atom_id res chain seq x y z
N MET A 1 -19.90 17.63 21.33
CA MET A 1 -18.88 16.77 21.97
C MET A 1 -19.22 15.27 21.80
N HIS A 2 -19.43 14.78 20.57
CA HIS A 2 -19.73 13.35 20.30
C HIS A 2 -18.83 12.69 19.23
N GLY A 3 -17.92 13.44 18.59
CA GLY A 3 -17.06 12.93 17.52
C GLY A 3 -15.73 12.32 17.97
N GLU A 4 -15.30 12.57 19.20
CA GLU A 4 -13.95 12.23 19.67
C GLU A 4 -13.76 10.73 19.92
N PHE A 5 -14.83 10.01 20.28
CA PHE A 5 -14.78 8.55 20.51
C PHE A 5 -14.97 7.73 19.23
N PHE A 6 -15.59 8.29 18.19
CA PHE A 6 -15.89 7.56 16.96
C PHE A 6 -14.61 7.22 16.17
N ILE A 7 -13.63 8.13 16.18
CA ILE A 7 -12.35 7.99 15.47
C ILE A 7 -11.53 6.80 15.99
N PRO A 8 -11.22 6.67 17.30
CA PRO A 8 -10.42 5.55 17.79
C PRO A 8 -11.13 4.20 17.64
N ILE A 9 -12.46 4.15 17.81
CA ILE A 9 -13.25 2.92 17.64
C ILE A 9 -13.19 2.45 16.19
N THR A 10 -13.38 3.36 15.23
CA THR A 10 -13.33 3.04 13.80
C THR A 10 -11.94 2.55 13.41
N LEU A 11 -10.88 3.19 13.89
CA LEU A 11 -9.50 2.72 13.65
C LEU A 11 -9.28 1.29 14.16
N PHE A 12 -9.69 1.01 15.40
CA PHE A 12 -9.49 -0.31 15.99
C PHE A 12 -10.26 -1.40 15.22
N LEU A 13 -11.49 -1.10 14.80
CA LEU A 13 -12.30 -2.02 14.00
C LEU A 13 -11.67 -2.29 12.63
N VAL A 14 -11.27 -1.24 11.90
CA VAL A 14 -10.65 -1.39 10.57
C VAL A 14 -9.34 -2.16 10.67
N THR A 15 -8.48 -1.81 11.63
CA THR A 15 -7.21 -2.54 11.85
C THR A 15 -7.47 -3.99 12.23
N GLY A 16 -8.44 -4.26 13.10
CA GLY A 16 -8.84 -5.62 13.49
C GLY A 16 -9.31 -6.44 12.30
N ILE A 17 -10.21 -5.90 11.47
CA ILE A 17 -10.72 -6.58 10.27
C ILE A 17 -9.58 -6.87 9.28
N VAL A 18 -8.69 -5.89 9.03
CA VAL A 18 -7.54 -6.07 8.14
C VAL A 18 -6.62 -7.18 8.66
N LEU A 19 -6.31 -7.19 9.96
CA LEU A 19 -5.49 -8.23 10.58
C LEU A 19 -6.12 -9.62 10.48
N VAL A 20 -7.40 -9.75 10.83
CA VAL A 20 -8.13 -11.02 10.76
C VAL A 20 -8.17 -11.54 9.33
N THR A 21 -8.48 -10.65 8.38
CA THR A 21 -8.52 -10.99 6.94
C THR A 21 -7.14 -11.43 6.47
N TRP A 22 -6.08 -10.72 6.85
CA TRP A 22 -4.70 -11.07 6.50
C TRP A 22 -4.28 -12.45 7.04
N ILE A 23 -4.60 -12.75 8.30
CA ILE A 23 -4.33 -14.05 8.91
C ILE A 23 -5.16 -15.14 8.22
N TYR A 24 -6.44 -14.90 7.96
CA TYR A 24 -7.34 -15.85 7.30
C TYR A 24 -6.82 -16.26 5.92
N PHE A 25 -6.47 -15.28 5.07
CA PHE A 25 -5.91 -15.56 3.74
C PHE A 25 -4.60 -16.33 3.83
N ARG A 26 -3.71 -15.96 4.76
CA ARG A 26 -2.42 -16.64 4.94
C ARG A 26 -2.59 -18.10 5.40
N SER A 27 -3.61 -18.38 6.22
CA SER A 27 -3.94 -19.75 6.62
C SER A 27 -4.53 -20.55 5.46
N LYS A 28 -5.42 -19.95 4.67
CA LYS A 28 -6.00 -20.57 3.45
C LYS A 28 -4.95 -20.90 2.40
N GLU A 29 -3.98 -20.01 2.16
CA GLU A 29 -2.88 -20.27 1.23
C GLU A 29 -2.11 -21.54 1.61
N LYS A 30 -1.75 -21.71 2.90
CA LYS A 30 -1.04 -22.90 3.37
C LYS A 30 -1.87 -24.18 3.24
N GLN A 31 -3.17 -24.12 3.54
CA GLN A 31 -4.07 -25.27 3.38
C GLN A 31 -4.15 -25.72 1.92
N MET A 32 -4.30 -24.80 0.98
CA MET A 32 -4.32 -25.11 -0.46
C MET A 32 -3.02 -25.75 -0.96
N MET A 33 -1.87 -25.41 -0.35
CA MET A 33 -0.60 -26.03 -0.69
C MET A 33 -0.52 -27.49 -0.21
N ILE A 34 -1.07 -27.77 0.97
CA ILE A 34 -1.17 -29.12 1.55
C ILE A 34 -2.15 -29.96 0.73
N ASP A 35 -3.31 -29.41 0.35
CA ASP A 35 -4.32 -30.11 -0.47
C ASP A 35 -3.77 -30.49 -1.86
N LYS A 36 -2.82 -29.72 -2.38
CA LYS A 36 -2.11 -30.02 -3.65
C LYS A 36 -0.98 -31.04 -3.50
N GLY A 37 -0.74 -31.57 -2.30
CA GLY A 37 0.26 -32.59 -2.03
C GLY A 37 1.71 -32.11 -2.09
N MET A 38 1.98 -30.80 -1.94
CA MET A 38 3.36 -30.31 -1.85
C MET A 38 4.04 -30.83 -0.58
N SER A 39 5.29 -31.31 -0.70
CA SER A 39 6.09 -31.63 0.48
C SER A 39 6.38 -30.36 1.30
N TYR A 40 6.67 -30.54 2.58
CA TYR A 40 7.03 -29.43 3.46
C TYR A 40 8.24 -28.64 2.93
N GLU A 41 9.26 -29.31 2.37
CA GLU A 41 10.41 -28.62 1.79
C GLU A 41 10.03 -27.77 0.57
N GLN A 42 9.19 -28.31 -0.33
CA GLN A 42 8.72 -27.58 -1.51
C GLN A 42 7.87 -26.36 -1.13
N MET A 43 7.06 -26.48 -0.09
CA MET A 43 6.27 -25.36 0.43
C MET A 43 7.16 -24.24 0.98
N VAL A 44 8.21 -24.59 1.74
CA VAL A 44 9.16 -23.62 2.30
C VAL A 44 9.94 -22.93 1.18
N GLU A 45 10.39 -23.68 0.18
CA GLU A 45 11.12 -23.13 -0.98
C GLU A 45 10.26 -22.17 -1.81
N PHE A 46 9.01 -22.55 -2.09
CA PHE A 46 8.06 -21.69 -2.82
C PHE A 46 7.75 -20.38 -2.07
N LEU A 47 7.56 -20.46 -0.75
CA LEU A 47 7.32 -19.29 0.10
C LEU A 47 8.54 -18.36 0.18
N LYS A 48 9.76 -18.93 0.15
CA LYS A 48 11.01 -18.17 0.19
C LYS A 48 11.21 -17.35 -1.07
N ASN A 49 10.79 -17.87 -2.23
CA ASN A 49 10.95 -17.21 -3.53
C ASN A 49 9.93 -16.08 -3.79
N LYS A 50 8.80 -16.04 -3.06
CA LYS A 50 7.71 -15.07 -3.31
C LYS A 50 7.97 -13.67 -2.73
N ARG A 51 9.00 -13.48 -1.91
CA ARG A 51 9.25 -12.21 -1.22
C ARG A 51 9.94 -11.22 -2.16
N ASN A 52 9.16 -10.44 -2.91
CA ASN A 52 9.71 -9.35 -3.73
C ASN A 52 10.34 -8.27 -2.82
N PRO A 53 11.68 -8.10 -2.83
CA PRO A 53 12.39 -7.20 -1.93
C PRO A 53 12.06 -5.73 -2.19
N TYR A 54 11.57 -5.39 -3.38
CA TYR A 54 11.29 -4.02 -3.80
C TYR A 54 9.86 -3.56 -3.44
N THR A 55 9.05 -4.41 -2.81
CA THR A 55 7.69 -4.02 -2.38
C THR A 55 7.71 -2.82 -1.44
N TRP A 56 8.66 -2.79 -0.49
CA TRP A 56 8.86 -1.66 0.42
C TRP A 56 9.33 -0.39 -0.31
N LEU A 57 10.17 -0.55 -1.34
CA LEU A 57 10.62 0.56 -2.18
C LEU A 57 9.44 1.19 -2.96
N LYS A 58 8.54 0.36 -3.52
CA LYS A 58 7.32 0.84 -4.18
C LYS A 58 6.47 1.69 -3.24
N PHE A 59 6.21 1.19 -2.02
CA PHE A 59 5.44 1.93 -1.03
C PHE A 59 6.11 3.25 -0.63
N GLY A 60 7.43 3.24 -0.41
CA GLY A 60 8.18 4.46 -0.08
C GLY A 60 8.06 5.55 -1.16
N ILE A 61 8.22 5.17 -2.42
CA ILE A 61 8.11 6.11 -3.56
C ILE A 61 6.69 6.69 -3.65
N VAL A 62 5.66 5.86 -3.54
CA VAL A 62 4.26 6.31 -3.61
C VAL A 62 3.95 7.27 -2.45
N ILE A 63 4.35 6.93 -1.22
CA ILE A 63 4.08 7.76 -0.04
C ILE A 63 4.78 9.12 -0.16
N MET A 64 6.03 9.15 -0.60
CA MET A 64 6.78 10.40 -0.77
C MET A 64 6.14 11.33 -1.80
N ILE A 65 5.81 10.80 -2.99
CA ILE A 65 5.20 11.60 -4.06
C ILE A 65 3.79 12.06 -3.67
N SER A 66 3.02 11.20 -3.01
CA SER A 66 1.68 11.53 -2.51
C SER A 66 1.73 12.61 -1.43
N GLY A 67 2.70 12.55 -0.52
CA GLY A 67 2.91 13.57 0.51
C GLY A 67 3.23 14.94 -0.07
N VAL A 68 4.06 14.99 -1.11
CA VAL A 68 4.33 16.23 -1.86
C VAL A 68 3.06 16.76 -2.54
N GLY A 69 2.26 15.89 -3.14
CA GLY A 69 0.98 16.26 -3.74
C GLY A 69 -0.02 16.86 -2.75
N ILE A 70 -0.11 16.30 -1.53
CA ILE A 70 -0.92 16.85 -0.44
C ILE A 70 -0.40 18.23 -0.03
N GLY A 71 0.91 18.37 0.18
CA GLY A 71 1.53 19.62 0.62
C GLY A 71 1.31 20.76 -0.37
N ILE A 72 1.56 20.51 -1.66
CA ILE A 72 1.35 21.50 -2.73
C ILE A 72 -0.14 21.81 -2.90
N GLY A 73 -0.98 20.77 -2.95
CA GLY A 73 -2.43 20.93 -3.14
C GLY A 73 -3.09 21.74 -2.03
N SER A 74 -2.66 21.55 -0.78
CA SER A 74 -3.18 22.29 0.38
C SER A 74 -2.68 23.73 0.38
N TYR A 75 -1.38 23.94 0.12
CA TYR A 75 -0.80 25.29 0.05
C TYR A 75 -1.47 26.16 -1.03
N ILE A 76 -1.74 25.60 -2.21
CA ILE A 76 -2.43 26.35 -3.27
C ILE A 76 -3.92 26.53 -2.91
N GLY A 77 -4.58 25.51 -2.36
CA GLY A 77 -5.99 25.59 -1.97
C GLY A 77 -6.29 26.68 -0.94
N GLU A 78 -5.40 26.91 0.01
CA GLU A 78 -5.55 27.96 1.04
C GLU A 78 -5.35 29.38 0.48
N ASN A 79 -4.52 29.55 -0.56
CA ASN A 79 -4.25 30.86 -1.15
C ASN A 79 -5.32 31.29 -2.17
N TYR A 80 -6.17 30.37 -2.63
CA TYR A 80 -7.21 30.64 -3.62
C TYR A 80 -8.58 30.18 -3.12
N ASP A 81 -9.35 31.12 -2.56
CA ASP A 81 -10.63 30.97 -1.85
C ASP A 81 -11.76 30.20 -2.60
N ASN A 82 -11.57 29.87 -3.88
CA ASN A 82 -12.57 29.19 -4.74
C ASN A 82 -12.11 27.81 -5.25
N LEU A 83 -10.99 27.28 -4.77
CA LEU A 83 -10.34 26.07 -5.30
C LEU A 83 -10.30 24.91 -4.30
N GLY A 84 -11.32 24.78 -3.44
CA GLY A 84 -11.40 23.72 -2.42
C GLY A 84 -11.28 22.27 -2.97
N GLY A 85 -11.58 22.05 -4.26
CA GLY A 85 -11.39 20.75 -4.93
C GLY A 85 -10.01 20.51 -5.54
N LEU A 86 -9.16 21.55 -5.62
CA LEU A 86 -7.87 21.48 -6.28
C LEU A 86 -6.86 20.65 -5.49
N ALA A 87 -6.91 20.71 -4.16
CA ALA A 87 -6.14 19.81 -3.31
C ALA A 87 -6.43 18.33 -3.62
N ALA A 88 -7.71 17.96 -3.77
CA ALA A 88 -8.10 16.59 -4.10
C ALA A 88 -7.59 16.14 -5.49
N LEU A 89 -7.65 17.03 -6.49
CA LEU A 89 -7.11 16.75 -7.83
C LEU A 89 -5.60 16.55 -7.83
N PHE A 90 -4.86 17.36 -7.06
CA PHE A 90 -3.42 17.22 -6.90
C PHE A 90 -3.09 15.90 -6.19
N ILE A 91 -3.82 15.56 -5.13
CA ILE A 91 -3.62 14.29 -4.41
C ILE A 91 -3.79 13.09 -5.35
N ILE A 92 -4.90 13.04 -6.09
CA ILE A 92 -5.18 11.93 -7.02
C ILE A 92 -4.11 11.86 -8.13
N SER A 93 -3.72 13.00 -8.70
CA SER A 93 -2.73 13.07 -9.77
C SER A 93 -1.34 12.62 -9.30
N PHE A 94 -0.91 13.07 -8.13
CA PHE A 94 0.40 12.71 -7.55
C PHE A 94 0.44 11.26 -7.08
N ILE A 95 -0.65 10.71 -6.52
CA ILE A 95 -0.75 9.28 -6.22
C ILE A 95 -0.57 8.47 -7.50
N GLY A 96 -1.29 8.84 -8.58
CA GLY A 96 -1.18 8.18 -9.89
C GLY A 96 0.25 8.21 -10.44
N LEU A 97 0.89 9.37 -10.41
CA LEU A 97 2.31 9.52 -10.79
C LEU A 97 3.22 8.68 -9.89
N GLY A 98 2.96 8.63 -8.59
CA GLY A 98 3.71 7.83 -7.63
C GLY A 98 3.73 6.36 -7.99
N PHE A 99 2.58 5.80 -8.39
CA PHE A 99 2.51 4.40 -8.84
C PHE A 99 3.27 4.15 -10.14
N ILE A 100 3.20 5.07 -11.10
CA ILE A 100 3.93 4.97 -12.37
C ILE A 100 5.45 4.99 -12.10
N VAL A 101 5.93 5.95 -11.31
CA VAL A 101 7.35 6.06 -10.96
C VAL A 101 7.81 4.84 -10.16
N ALA A 102 7.02 4.37 -9.19
CA ALA A 102 7.33 3.17 -8.42
C ALA A 102 7.45 1.91 -9.31
N PHE A 103 6.59 1.80 -10.34
CA PHE A 103 6.65 0.71 -11.31
C PHE A 103 7.94 0.74 -12.14
N TYR A 104 8.27 1.88 -12.74
CA TYR A 104 9.49 2.02 -13.54
C TYR A 104 10.76 1.86 -12.71
N ALA A 105 10.80 2.47 -11.52
CA ALA A 105 11.93 2.34 -10.60
C ALA A 105 12.15 0.87 -10.24
N THR A 106 11.10 0.16 -9.81
CA THR A 106 11.24 -1.25 -9.44
C THR A 106 11.62 -2.12 -10.62
N LYS A 107 11.01 -1.90 -11.79
CA LYS A 107 11.37 -2.64 -13.01
C LYS A 107 12.85 -2.49 -13.35
N LYS A 108 13.42 -1.29 -13.19
CA LYS A 108 14.85 -1.03 -13.40
C LYS A 108 15.73 -1.78 -12.40
N TYR A 109 15.33 -1.81 -11.12
CA TYR A 109 16.09 -2.52 -10.08
C TYR A 109 15.96 -4.04 -10.18
N GLU A 110 14.81 -4.58 -10.60
CA GLU A 110 14.63 -6.01 -10.86
C GLU A 110 15.51 -6.51 -12.01
N VAL A 111 15.67 -5.69 -13.08
CA VAL A 111 16.52 -6.04 -14.24
C VAL A 111 18.01 -5.98 -13.93
N HIS A 112 18.44 -5.15 -12.97
CA HIS A 112 19.86 -5.00 -12.63
C HIS A 112 20.35 -6.01 -11.57
N ASN A 113 19.44 -6.72 -10.92
CA ASN A 113 19.73 -7.60 -9.79
C ASN A 113 19.38 -9.09 -10.07
N GLN A 114 19.07 -9.41 -11.33
CA GLN A 114 19.11 -10.76 -11.90
C GLN A 114 20.42 -10.96 -12.64
#